data_AF-A0A931LGN4-F1
#
_entry.id   AF-A0A931LGN4-F1
#
_cell.length_a   1.000
_cell.length_b   1.000
_cell.length_c   1.000
_cell.angle_alpha   90.00
_cell.angle_beta   90.00
_cell.angle_gamma   90.00
#
_symmetry.space_group_name_H-M   'P 1'
#
loop_
_entity.id
_entity.type
_entity.pdbx_description
1 polymer ?
#
loop_
_entity_poly.entity_id
_entity_poly.type
_entity_poly.pdbx_seq_one_letter_code
_entity_poly.pdbx_strand_id
1 'polypeptide(L)' 'MFYAAEALLLQIGLFFSRHSAVIAEFNRSFIQTRIVDERHFRAIRDGFNERAVGDYDYREDVPPEQSERTIRRA' A
#
# COMPACT_ATOMS: atom_id res chain seq x y z
N MET A 1 4.47 -4.35 -2.95
CA MET A 1 3.74 -3.09 -2.62
C MET A 1 4.54 -1.99 -1.92
N PHE A 2 4.65 -1.92 -0.58
CA PHE A 2 5.13 -0.72 0.14
C PHE A 2 6.49 -0.19 -0.35
N TYR A 3 7.50 -1.05 -0.43
CA TYR A 3 8.83 -0.68 -0.92
C TYR A 3 8.86 -0.21 -2.37
N ALA A 4 7.92 -0.66 -3.22
CA ALA A 4 7.80 -0.15 -4.58
C ALA A 4 7.29 1.30 -4.57
N ALA A 5 6.34 1.63 -3.70
CA ALA A 5 5.87 3.00 -3.52
C ALA A 5 6.99 3.90 -2.95
N GLU A 6 7.75 3.42 -1.96
CA GLU A 6 8.93 4.14 -1.45
C GLU A 6 9.98 4.36 -2.54
N ALA A 7 10.28 3.34 -3.35
CA ALA A 7 11.26 3.47 -4.43
C ALA A 7 10.83 4.52 -5.47
N LEU A 8 9.55 4.58 -5.81
CA LEU A 8 9.02 5.61 -6.73
C LEU A 8 9.13 7.02 -6.12
N LEU A 9 8.81 7.18 -4.84
CA LEU A 9 8.97 8.47 -4.15
C LEU A 9 10.45 8.89 -4.07
N LEU A 10 11.34 7.92 -3.85
CA LEU A 10 12.77 8.17 -3.82
C LEU A 10 13.31 8.68 -5.16
N GLN A 11 12.76 8.21 -6.29
CA GLN A 11 13.13 8.70 -7.63
C GLN A 11 12.82 10.20 -7.83
N ILE A 12 11.88 10.76 -7.07
CA ILE A 12 11.54 12.19 -7.08
C ILE A 12 12.06 12.94 -5.84
N GLY A 13 12.98 12.33 -5.08
CA GLY A 13 13.63 12.95 -3.93
C GLY A 13 12.79 13.03 -2.67
N LEU A 14 11.67 12.29 -2.58
CA LEU A 14 10.79 12.25 -1.42
C LEU A 14 11.03 10.98 -0.60
N PHE A 15 11.13 11.12 0.72
CA PHE A 15 11.27 10.01 1.66
C PHE A 15 10.50 10.31 2.96
N PHE A 16 9.93 9.28 3.57
CA PHE A 16 9.09 9.42 4.75
C PHE A 16 9.35 8.28 5.73
N SER A 17 9.28 8.57 7.03
CA SER A 17 9.44 7.56 8.09
C SER A 17 8.13 6.90 8.53
N ARG A 18 6.98 7.41 8.07
CA ARG A 18 5.65 6.91 8.43
C ARG A 18 5.00 6.21 7.24
N HIS A 19 4.50 4.99 7.44
CA HIS A 19 3.78 4.24 6.41
C HIS A 19 2.63 5.05 5.79
N SER A 20 1.82 5.72 6.62
CA SER A 20 0.71 6.55 6.16
C SER A 20 1.16 7.73 5.29
N ALA A 21 2.33 8.32 5.57
CA ALA A 21 2.87 9.40 4.77
C ALA A 21 3.35 8.91 3.40
N VAL A 22 4.01 7.75 3.33
CA VAL A 22 4.37 7.10 2.06
C VAL A 22 3.13 6.83 1.21
N ILE A 23 2.09 6.24 1.81
CA ILE A 23 0.84 5.90 1.08
C ILE A 23 0.12 7.16 0.58
N ALA A 24 0.03 8.20 1.42
CA ALA A 24 -0.61 9.46 1.05
C ALA A 24 0.15 10.20 -0.06
N GLU A 25 1.47 10.26 0.03
CA GLU A 25 2.28 10.93 -0.98
C GLU A 25 2.34 10.15 -2.29
N PHE A 26 2.38 8.81 -2.24
CA PHE A 26 2.27 7.96 -3.42
C PHE A 26 0.96 8.23 -4.19
N ASN A 27 -0.16 8.36 -3.47
CA ASN A 27 -1.44 8.72 -4.07
C ASN A 27 -1.39 10.10 -4.76
N ARG A 28 -0.87 11.10 -4.05
CA ARG A 28 -0.79 12.47 -4.54
C ARG A 28 0.12 12.58 -5.77
N SER A 29 1.32 12.00 -5.71
CA SER A 29 2.36 12.19 -6.72
C SER A 29 2.20 11.29 -7.96
N PHE A 30 1.61 10.10 -7.84
CA PHE A 30 1.54 9.13 -8.96
C PHE A 30 0.13 8.74 -9.39
N ILE A 31 -0.83 8.67 -8.46
CA ILE A 31 -2.18 8.19 -8.75
C ILE A 31 -3.08 9.34 -9.23
N GLN A 32 -3.13 10.44 -8.47
CA GLN A 32 -3.91 11.63 -8.84
C GLN A 32 -3.39 12.30 -10.13
N THR A 33 -2.09 12.16 -10.41
CA THR A 33 -1.44 12.61 -11.64
C THR A 33 -1.63 11.62 -12.81
N ARG A 34 -2.27 10.47 -12.58
CA ARG A 34 -2.52 9.38 -13.54
C ARG A 34 -1.25 8.76 -14.15
N ILE A 35 -0.10 8.92 -13.49
CA ILE A 35 1.15 8.25 -13.88
C ILE A 35 1.07 6.75 -13.59
N VAL A 36 0.40 6.38 -12.49
CA VAL A 36 0.14 5.01 -12.08
C VAL A 36 -1.37 4.78 -11.99
N ASP A 37 -1.83 3.62 -12.45
CA ASP A 37 -3.25 3.25 -12.40
C ASP A 37 -3.74 3.14 -10.93
N GLU A 38 -4.95 3.65 -10.68
CA GLU A 38 -5.58 3.70 -9.35
C GLU A 38 -5.71 2.33 -8.68
N ARG A 39 -5.75 1.22 -9.44
CA ARG A 39 -5.78 -0.14 -8.88
C ARG A 39 -4.61 -0.41 -7.93
N HIS A 40 -3.44 0.20 -8.17
CA HIS A 40 -2.26 0.02 -7.32
C HIS A 40 -2.41 0.76 -5.99
N PHE A 41 -3.13 1.89 -5.96
CA PHE A 41 -3.46 2.57 -4.71
C PHE A 41 -4.39 1.71 -3.86
N ARG A 42 -5.43 1.11 -4.48
CA ARG A 42 -6.33 0.18 -3.80
C ARG A 42 -5.58 -1.01 -3.24
N ALA A 43 -4.70 -1.63 -4.03
CA ALA A 43 -3.88 -2.75 -3.58
C ALA A 43 -3.02 -2.40 -2.36
N ILE A 44 -2.26 -1.28 -2.41
CA ILE A 44 -1.41 -0.83 -1.30
C ILE A 44 -2.24 -0.56 -0.03
N ARG A 45 -3.38 0.12 -0.17
CA ARG A 45 -4.25 0.46 0.97
C ARG A 45 -4.84 -0.79 1.59
N ASP A 46 -5.41 -1.67 0.79
CA ASP A 46 -6.06 -2.90 1.26
C ASP A 46 -5.01 -3.82 1.93
N GLY A 47 -3.84 -3.98 1.30
CA GLY A 47 -2.74 -4.74 1.89
C GLY A 47 -2.17 -4.13 3.18
N PHE A 48 -2.14 -2.80 3.31
CA PHE A 48 -1.75 -2.14 4.57
C PHE A 48 -2.75 -2.42 5.69
N ASN A 49 -4.05 -2.40 5.39
CA ASN A 49 -5.10 -2.71 6.36
C ASN A 49 -5.08 -4.19 6.77
N GLU A 50 -4.95 -5.11 5.80
CA GLU A 50 -4.87 -6.54 6.09
C GLU A 50 -3.64 -6.89 6.91
N ARG A 51 -2.49 -6.27 6.60
CA ARG A 51 -1.30 -6.37 7.45
C ARG A 51 -1.59 -5.89 8.87
N ALA A 52 -2.27 -4.75 9.05
CA ALA A 52 -2.58 -4.25 10.38
C ALA A 52 -3.46 -5.22 11.18
N VAL A 53 -4.44 -5.87 10.53
CA VAL A 53 -5.25 -6.93 11.14
C VAL A 53 -4.38 -8.13 11.51
N GLY A 54 -3.61 -8.67 10.56
CA GLY A 54 -2.78 -9.86 10.80
C GLY A 54 -1.65 -9.66 11.82
N ASP A 55 -1.06 -8.46 11.90
CA ASP A 55 0.04 -8.16 12.83
C ASP A 55 -0.45 -7.79 14.24
N TYR A 56 -1.63 -7.17 14.36
CA TYR A 56 -2.03 -6.48 15.59
C TYR A 56 -3.45 -6.76 16.10
N ASP A 57 -4.34 -7.33 15.29
CA ASP A 57 -5.66 -7.74 15.77
C ASP A 57 -5.57 -9.09 16.49
N TYR A 58 -6.44 -9.28 17.47
CA TYR A 58 -6.49 -10.50 18.30
C TYR A 58 -7.85 -11.19 18.23
N ARG A 59 -8.82 -10.58 17.54
CA ARG A 59 -10.18 -11.09 17.37
C ARG A 59 -10.49 -11.43 15.92
N GLU A 60 -9.99 -10.61 15.01
CA GLU A 60 -10.18 -10.78 13.58
C GLU A 60 -8.94 -11.41 12.95
N ASP A 61 -9.16 -12.26 11.96
CA ASP A 61 -8.11 -12.89 11.18
C ASP A 61 -8.36 -12.61 9.69
N VAL A 62 -7.31 -12.67 8.86
CA VAL A 62 -7.40 -12.44 7.42
C VAL A 62 -7.66 -13.79 6.72
N PRO A 63 -8.85 -14.01 6.13
CA PRO A 63 -9.17 -15.28 5.49
C PRO A 63 -8.19 -15.63 4.36
N PRO A 64 -7.92 -16.92 4.10
CA PRO A 64 -6.99 -17.34 3.05
C PRO A 64 -7.33 -16.76 1.67
N GLU A 65 -8.61 -16.66 1.31
CA GLU A 65 -9.05 -16.10 0.03
C GLU A 65 -8.76 -14.61 -0.06
N GLN A 66 -8.80 -13.90 1.08
CA GLN A 66 -8.45 -12.49 1.15
C GLN A 66 -6.94 -12.30 0.99
N SER A 67 -6.15 -13.07 1.74
CA SER A 67 -4.69 -13.10 1.61
C SER A 67 -4.25 -13.39 0.17
N GLU A 68 -4.86 -14.36 -0.49
CA GLU A 68 -4.52 -14.71 -1.87
C GLU A 68 -4.85 -13.57 -2.86
N ARG A 69 -6.00 -12.90 -2.68
CA ARG A 69 -6.35 -11.72 -3.51
C ARG A 69 -5.32 -10.61 -3.33
N THR A 70 -4.86 -10.37 -2.12
CA THR A 70 -3.87 -9.32 -1.83
C THR A 70 -2.51 -9.66 -2.42
N ILE A 71 -2.05 -10.91 -2.30
CA ILE A 71 -0.81 -11.36 -2.94
C ILE A 71 -0.87 -11.19 -4.46
N ARG A 72 -1.99 -11.55 -5.11
CA ARG A 72 -2.14 -11.40 -6.57
C ARG A 72 -2.15 -9.94 -7.03
N ARG A 73 -2.46 -8.99 -6.16
CA ARG A 73 -2.50 -7.55 -6.45
C ARG A 73 -1.22 -6.80 -6.02
N ALA A 74 -0.29 -7.50 -5.37
CA ALA A 74 0.86 -6.91 -4.67
C ALA A 74 2.03 -6.48 -5.59
#